data_AF-A0A3E4UDB7-F1
#
_entry.id   AF-A0A3E4UDB7-F1
#
_cell.length_a   1.000
_cell.length_b   1.000
_cell.length_c   1.000
_cell.angle_alpha   90.00
_cell.angle_beta   90.00
_cell.angle_gamma   90.00
#
_symmetry.space_group_name_H-M   'P 1'
#
loop_
_entity.id
_entity.type
_entity.pdbx_description
1 polymer ?
#
loop_
_entity_poly.entity_id
_entity_poly.type
_entity_poly.pdbx_seq_one_letter_code
_entity_poly.pdbx_strand_id
1 'polypeptide(L)'
;MTPETAMKQEVDFILNTVGKLFCDIDYFAEYASKVAIENYKDSIRSNRVYSCDAREEGAYFCAIPKYLCNSLEMAVSALFIYSLYDHEEWPKTEKPWKDNFNTGEWKQHLKNDWIPEYFSCRGTSSIKYIQADTIEGFDIKNKILDLAVASRILSIIRYGDIHAWNAFDYLIETEDDYILFESWTTA
;
A
#
# COMPACT_ATOMS: atom_id res chain seq x y z
N MET A 1 -17.63 -24.45 -15.49
CA MET A 1 -17.23 -23.73 -14.26
C MET A 1 -18.24 -22.64 -14.04
N THR A 2 -18.82 -22.51 -12.84
CA THR A 2 -19.83 -21.46 -12.59
C THR A 2 -19.15 -20.13 -12.27
N PRO A 3 -19.79 -18.98 -12.54
CA PRO A 3 -19.25 -17.65 -12.19
C PRO A 3 -18.85 -17.53 -10.72
N GLU A 4 -19.65 -18.11 -9.81
CA GLU A 4 -19.35 -18.14 -8.37
C GLU A 4 -18.08 -18.96 -8.04
N THR A 5 -17.81 -20.04 -8.77
CA THR A 5 -16.60 -20.85 -8.57
C THR A 5 -15.36 -20.11 -9.07
N ALA A 6 -15.48 -19.38 -10.19
CA ALA A 6 -14.38 -18.59 -10.74
C ALA A 6 -14.05 -17.40 -9.83
N MET A 7 -15.06 -16.68 -9.36
CA MET A 7 -14.91 -15.56 -8.42
C MET A 7 -14.28 -16.02 -7.09
N LYS A 8 -14.67 -17.18 -6.57
CA LYS A 8 -14.06 -17.75 -5.37
C LYS A 8 -12.59 -18.11 -5.55
N GLN A 9 -12.22 -18.72 -6.68
CA GLN A 9 -10.83 -19.06 -6.99
C GLN A 9 -9.94 -17.82 -7.18
N GLU A 10 -10.49 -16.76 -7.75
CA GLU A 10 -9.79 -15.48 -7.94
C GLU A 10 -9.55 -14.78 -6.60
N VAL A 11 -10.55 -14.75 -5.72
CA VAL A 11 -10.42 -14.26 -4.34
C VAL A 11 -9.40 -15.10 -3.55
N ASP A 12 -9.47 -16.43 -3.61
CA ASP A 12 -8.51 -17.31 -2.94
C ASP A 12 -7.09 -17.13 -3.48
N PHE A 13 -6.93 -16.83 -4.78
CA PHE A 13 -5.63 -16.52 -5.38
C PHE A 13 -5.08 -15.17 -4.90
N ILE A 14 -5.90 -14.12 -4.92
CA ILE A 14 -5.53 -12.79 -4.42
C ILE A 14 -5.11 -12.89 -2.96
N LEU A 15 -5.90 -13.56 -2.11
CA LEU A 15 -5.59 -13.73 -0.68
C LEU A 15 -4.29 -14.51 -0.46
N ASN A 16 -4.00 -15.52 -1.28
CA ASN A 16 -2.72 -16.25 -1.19
C ASN A 16 -1.52 -15.39 -1.61
N THR A 17 -1.66 -14.55 -2.63
CA THR A 17 -0.60 -13.65 -3.11
C THR A 17 -0.37 -12.48 -2.14
N VAL A 18 -1.45 -11.85 -1.70
CA VAL A 18 -1.49 -10.83 -0.64
C VAL A 18 -0.87 -11.37 0.64
N GLY A 19 -1.22 -12.60 1.02
CA GLY A 19 -0.67 -13.25 2.20
C GLY A 19 0.84 -13.42 2.12
N LYS A 20 1.40 -13.71 0.94
CA LYS A 20 2.86 -13.75 0.75
C LYS A 20 3.49 -12.36 0.82
N LEU A 21 2.92 -11.37 0.13
CA LEU A 21 3.46 -10.00 0.12
C LEU A 21 3.50 -9.38 1.51
N PHE A 22 2.46 -9.55 2.32
CA PHE A 22 2.40 -8.93 3.64
C PHE A 22 3.05 -9.80 4.72
N CYS A 23 2.89 -11.12 4.70
CA CYS A 23 3.43 -11.96 5.77
C CYS A 23 4.89 -12.40 5.57
N ASP A 24 5.48 -12.20 4.38
CA ASP A 24 6.89 -12.51 4.09
C ASP A 24 7.64 -11.26 3.62
N ILE A 25 8.30 -10.59 4.58
CA ILE A 25 9.07 -9.37 4.34
C ILE A 25 10.24 -9.62 3.37
N ASP A 26 10.86 -10.80 3.41
CA ASP A 26 11.95 -11.15 2.50
C ASP A 26 11.44 -11.24 1.05
N TYR A 27 10.27 -11.85 0.87
CA TYR A 27 9.59 -11.92 -0.42
C TYR A 27 9.21 -10.53 -0.93
N PHE A 28 8.63 -9.69 -0.08
CA PHE A 28 8.25 -8.33 -0.48
C PHE A 28 9.47 -7.47 -0.84
N ALA A 29 10.52 -7.48 0.00
CA ALA A 29 11.75 -6.74 -0.28
C ALA A 29 12.40 -7.17 -1.60
N GLU A 30 12.36 -8.46 -1.96
CA GLU A 30 12.83 -8.95 -3.25
C GLU A 30 12.08 -8.33 -4.43
N TYR A 31 10.75 -8.24 -4.37
CA TYR A 31 9.95 -7.61 -5.44
C TYR A 31 10.11 -6.09 -5.47
N ALA A 32 10.03 -5.43 -4.31
CA ALA A 32 10.22 -3.99 -4.18
C ALA A 32 11.60 -3.54 -4.69
N SER A 33 12.65 -4.33 -4.47
CA SER A 33 14.01 -4.00 -4.93
C SER A 33 14.14 -3.89 -6.46
N LYS A 34 13.27 -4.58 -7.20
CA LYS A 34 13.28 -4.65 -8.68
C LYS A 34 12.47 -3.55 -9.33
N VAL A 35 11.66 -2.81 -8.57
CA VAL A 35 10.88 -1.69 -9.09
C VAL A 35 11.84 -0.61 -9.63
N ALA A 36 11.54 -0.15 -10.83
CA ALA A 36 12.07 1.07 -11.42
C ALA A 36 10.93 2.07 -11.46
N ILE A 37 10.87 2.97 -10.46
CA ILE A 37 9.68 3.79 -10.20
C ILE A 37 9.42 4.79 -11.33
N GLU A 38 10.47 5.15 -12.06
CA GLU A 38 10.47 6.03 -13.22
C GLU A 38 9.52 5.54 -14.31
N ASN A 39 9.27 4.23 -14.38
CA ASN A 39 8.34 3.64 -15.35
C ASN A 39 6.87 3.84 -14.98
N TYR A 40 6.57 4.22 -13.74
CA TYR A 40 5.19 4.31 -13.23
C TYR A 40 4.83 5.69 -12.70
N LYS A 41 5.80 6.47 -12.23
CA LYS A 41 5.57 7.73 -11.49
C LYS A 41 4.62 8.70 -12.17
N ASP A 42 4.65 8.79 -13.51
CA ASP A 42 3.80 9.72 -14.27
C ASP A 42 2.37 9.18 -14.48
N SER A 43 2.16 7.89 -14.22
CA SER A 43 0.86 7.21 -14.29
C SER A 43 0.25 6.94 -12.91
N ILE A 44 1.03 7.04 -11.85
CA ILE A 44 0.53 6.92 -10.49
C ILE A 44 -0.20 8.21 -10.13
N ARG A 45 -1.45 8.06 -9.70
CA ARG A 45 -2.25 9.16 -9.15
C ARG A 45 -2.09 9.12 -7.65
N SER A 46 -1.72 10.23 -7.02
CA SER A 46 -1.73 10.35 -5.57
C SER A 46 -2.44 11.62 -5.10
N ASN A 47 -2.98 11.58 -3.89
CA ASN A 47 -3.49 12.77 -3.22
C ASN A 47 -3.44 12.58 -1.71
N ARG A 48 -3.38 13.69 -0.97
CA ARG A 48 -3.38 13.72 0.50
C ARG A 48 -4.20 14.87 1.03
N VAL A 49 -4.89 14.64 2.14
CA VAL A 49 -5.62 15.68 2.88
C VAL A 49 -5.29 15.54 4.35
N TYR A 50 -5.06 16.69 5.00
CA TYR A 50 -4.80 16.79 6.44
C TYR A 50 -5.82 17.75 7.06
N SER A 51 -6.28 17.45 8.27
CA SER A 51 -7.08 18.37 9.06
C SER A 51 -6.14 19.38 9.69
N CYS A 52 -6.59 20.64 9.79
CA CYS A 52 -5.87 21.68 10.52
C CYS A 52 -6.49 21.93 11.90
N ASP A 53 -7.32 21.00 12.37
CA ASP A 53 -7.99 21.06 13.67
C ASP A 53 -7.28 20.18 14.71
N ALA A 54 -7.74 20.24 15.95
CA ALA A 54 -7.12 19.54 17.08
C ALA A 54 -7.16 18.00 16.98
N ARG A 55 -7.81 17.43 15.95
CA ARG A 55 -7.86 15.98 15.73
C ARG A 55 -6.69 15.49 14.89
N GLU A 56 -6.01 16.40 14.17
CA GLU A 56 -4.84 16.08 13.34
C GLU A 56 -5.05 14.79 12.52
N GLU A 57 -6.19 14.73 11.85
CA GLU A 57 -6.56 13.63 10.98
C GLU A 57 -5.87 13.78 9.63
N GLY A 58 -5.52 12.68 8.99
CA GLY A 58 -4.96 12.67 7.65
C GLY A 58 -5.47 11.49 6.84
N ALA A 59 -5.43 11.65 5.53
CA ALA A 59 -5.64 10.55 4.60
C ALA A 59 -4.76 10.75 3.36
N TYR A 60 -4.29 9.64 2.80
CA TYR A 60 -3.47 9.59 1.59
C TYR A 60 -3.90 8.41 0.73
N PHE A 61 -3.76 8.55 -0.58
CA PHE A 61 -3.77 7.39 -1.48
C PHE A 61 -2.73 7.54 -2.58
N CYS A 62 -2.27 6.41 -3.09
CA CYS A 62 -1.68 6.29 -4.41
C CYS A 62 -2.33 5.15 -5.19
N ALA A 63 -2.57 5.37 -6.48
CA ALA A 63 -3.27 4.46 -7.37
C ALA A 63 -2.48 4.23 -8.66
N ILE A 64 -2.38 2.97 -9.09
CA ILE A 64 -1.70 2.57 -10.32
C ILE A 64 -2.68 1.81 -11.23
N PRO A 65 -2.74 2.16 -12.53
CA PRO A 65 -3.55 1.42 -13.48
C PRO A 65 -3.07 -0.02 -13.64
N LYS A 66 -4.00 -0.98 -13.56
CA LYS A 66 -3.74 -2.42 -13.68
C LYS A 66 -3.05 -2.79 -14.98
N TYR A 67 -3.39 -2.13 -16.09
CA TYR A 67 -2.82 -2.45 -17.40
C TYR A 67 -1.30 -2.19 -17.48
N LEU A 68 -0.72 -1.46 -16.52
CA LEU A 68 0.73 -1.22 -16.41
C LEU A 68 1.46 -2.28 -15.59
N CYS A 69 0.72 -3.14 -14.86
CA CYS A 69 1.29 -4.13 -13.96
C CYS A 69 0.96 -5.54 -14.44
N ASN A 70 1.99 -6.37 -14.56
CA ASN A 70 1.83 -7.76 -14.98
C ASN A 70 1.42 -8.69 -13.82
N SER A 71 1.46 -8.19 -12.57
CA SER A 71 1.06 -8.93 -11.38
C SER A 71 0.72 -8.01 -10.22
N LEU A 72 0.06 -8.55 -9.19
CA LEU A 72 -0.26 -7.82 -7.97
C LEU A 72 1.01 -7.45 -7.18
N GLU A 73 2.00 -8.34 -7.12
CA GLU A 73 3.28 -8.10 -6.46
C GLU A 73 4.00 -6.88 -7.05
N MET A 74 3.95 -6.75 -8.38
CA MET A 74 4.52 -5.62 -9.09
C MET A 74 3.76 -4.32 -8.79
N ALA A 75 2.43 -4.35 -8.79
CA ALA A 75 1.59 -3.20 -8.48
C ALA A 75 1.81 -2.71 -7.04
N VAL A 76 1.69 -3.60 -6.06
CA VAL A 76 1.88 -3.28 -4.63
C VAL A 76 3.29 -2.76 -4.38
N SER A 77 4.30 -3.38 -4.98
CA SER A 77 5.68 -2.91 -4.87
C SER A 77 5.88 -1.52 -5.47
N ALA A 78 5.31 -1.24 -6.64
CA ALA A 78 5.42 0.08 -7.27
C ALA A 78 4.73 1.16 -6.43
N LEU A 79 3.53 0.88 -5.93
CA LEU A 79 2.78 1.79 -5.06
C LEU A 79 3.50 2.03 -3.73
N PHE A 80 4.04 0.98 -3.10
CA PHE A 80 4.82 1.10 -1.88
C PHE A 80 6.05 1.98 -2.08
N ILE A 81 6.86 1.73 -3.12
CA ILE A 81 8.04 2.56 -3.42
C ILE A 81 7.64 4.00 -3.73
N TYR A 82 6.54 4.22 -4.46
CA TYR A 82 6.03 5.55 -4.72
C TYR A 82 5.65 6.27 -3.42
N SER A 83 4.86 5.61 -2.57
CA SER A 83 4.43 6.16 -1.29
C SER A 83 5.59 6.49 -0.38
N LEU A 84 6.58 5.59 -0.31
CA LEU A 84 7.82 5.81 0.40
C LEU A 84 8.55 7.09 -0.05
N TYR A 85 8.38 7.52 -1.30
CA TYR A 85 9.04 8.72 -1.85
C TYR A 85 8.18 9.99 -1.76
N ASP A 86 6.87 9.86 -1.92
CA ASP A 86 5.91 10.97 -2.08
C ASP A 86 5.15 11.29 -0.78
N HIS A 87 4.74 10.25 -0.03
CA HIS A 87 3.92 10.39 1.16
C HIS A 87 4.75 10.73 2.40
N GLU A 88 5.81 9.97 2.62
CA GLU A 88 6.59 9.99 3.86
C GLU A 88 7.48 11.24 3.96
N GLU A 89 7.37 11.95 5.09
CA GLU A 89 8.19 13.12 5.39
C GLU A 89 9.56 12.71 5.94
N TRP A 90 10.42 12.16 5.09
CA TRP A 90 11.78 11.81 5.48
C TRP A 90 12.63 13.05 5.75
N PRO A 91 13.48 13.02 6.79
CA PRO A 91 14.63 13.93 6.86
C PRO A 91 15.41 13.89 5.55
N LYS A 92 15.88 15.05 5.05
CA LYS A 92 16.60 15.13 3.76
C LYS A 92 17.80 14.17 3.68
N THR A 93 18.41 13.85 4.82
CA THR A 93 19.54 12.94 4.97
C THR A 93 19.16 11.46 4.97
N GLU A 94 17.88 11.13 5.11
CA GLU A 94 17.36 9.78 5.28
C GLU A 94 16.38 9.40 4.15
N LYS A 95 16.30 10.23 3.10
CA LYS A 95 15.43 9.95 1.95
C LYS A 95 15.79 8.60 1.31
N PRO A 96 14.82 7.70 1.12
CA PRO A 96 15.05 6.32 0.68
C PRO A 96 15.27 6.21 -0.83
N TRP A 97 16.12 7.06 -1.41
CA TRP A 97 16.34 7.03 -2.86
C TRP A 97 17.23 5.86 -3.24
N LYS A 98 16.74 5.01 -4.14
CA LYS A 98 17.44 3.81 -4.61
C LYS A 98 18.87 4.10 -5.09
N ASP A 99 19.06 5.23 -5.80
CA ASP A 99 20.35 5.64 -6.36
C ASP A 99 21.45 5.90 -5.31
N ASN A 100 21.08 6.03 -4.04
CA ASN A 100 22.03 6.14 -2.93
C ASN A 100 22.67 4.80 -2.53
N PHE A 101 22.17 3.68 -3.06
CA PHE A 101 22.52 2.33 -2.62
C PHE A 101 22.82 1.41 -3.80
N ASN A 102 23.69 0.42 -3.62
CA ASN A 102 23.76 -0.68 -4.57
C ASN A 102 22.55 -1.62 -4.42
N THR A 103 22.31 -2.51 -5.40
CA THR A 103 21.12 -3.37 -5.40
C THR A 103 20.99 -4.26 -4.15
N GLY A 104 22.11 -4.74 -3.61
CA GLY A 104 22.12 -5.56 -2.40
C GLY A 104 21.78 -4.75 -1.14
N GLU A 105 22.38 -3.57 -1.00
CA GLU A 105 22.12 -2.62 0.08
C GLU A 105 20.66 -2.12 0.06
N TRP A 106 20.17 -1.76 -1.13
CA TRP A 106 18.79 -1.33 -1.33
C TRP A 106 17.79 -2.36 -0.81
N LYS A 107 17.97 -3.64 -1.19
CA LYS A 107 17.12 -4.72 -0.70
C LYS A 107 17.20 -4.89 0.82
N GLN A 108 18.39 -4.77 1.41
CA GLN A 108 18.55 -4.89 2.87
C GLN A 108 17.87 -3.75 3.62
N HIS A 109 17.96 -2.51 3.13
CA HIS A 109 17.25 -1.38 3.75
C HIS A 109 15.73 -1.50 3.61
N LEU A 110 15.23 -1.92 2.44
CA LEU A 110 13.81 -2.24 2.27
C LEU A 110 13.34 -3.27 3.29
N LYS A 111 14.10 -4.36 3.46
CA LYS A 111 13.77 -5.46 4.38
C LYS A 111 13.80 -5.03 5.85
N ASN A 112 14.85 -4.34 6.27
CA ASN A 112 15.15 -4.16 7.69
C ASN A 112 14.60 -2.86 8.26
N ASP A 113 14.47 -1.83 7.42
CA ASP A 113 14.17 -0.47 7.85
C ASP A 113 12.79 -0.04 7.35
N TRP A 114 12.61 0.06 6.03
CA TRP A 114 11.47 0.78 5.46
C TRP A 114 10.17 -0.01 5.38
N ILE A 115 10.17 -1.28 4.93
CA ILE A 115 8.95 -2.09 4.96
C ILE A 115 8.47 -2.24 6.42
N PRO A 116 9.32 -2.61 7.40
CA PRO A 116 8.86 -2.71 8.77
C PRO A 116 8.35 -1.40 9.39
N GLU A 117 8.93 -0.26 9.04
CA GLU A 117 8.48 1.04 9.51
C GLU A 117 7.15 1.45 8.88
N TYR A 118 7.04 1.36 7.56
CA TYR A 118 5.85 1.75 6.81
C TYR A 118 4.61 0.96 7.25
N PHE A 119 4.76 -0.35 7.45
CA PHE A 119 3.67 -1.21 7.91
C PHE A 119 3.58 -1.31 9.45
N SER A 120 4.30 -0.44 10.17
CA SER A 120 4.31 -0.36 11.64
C SER A 120 4.58 -1.70 12.36
N CYS A 121 5.40 -2.58 11.78
CA CYS A 121 5.68 -3.92 12.30
C CYS A 121 7.09 -4.08 12.89
N ARG A 122 7.70 -3.00 13.42
CA ARG A 122 9.03 -3.05 14.05
C ARG A 122 9.05 -4.07 15.20
N GLY A 123 9.91 -5.09 15.10
CA GLY A 123 10.19 -6.06 16.16
C GLY A 123 9.40 -7.39 16.10
N THR A 124 8.31 -7.47 15.33
CA THR A 124 7.58 -8.72 15.07
C THR A 124 7.34 -8.87 13.57
N SER A 125 7.99 -9.86 12.97
CA SER A 125 8.18 -10.04 11.52
C SER A 125 6.94 -10.49 10.73
N SER A 126 5.74 -10.03 11.06
CA SER A 126 4.57 -10.34 10.22
C SER A 126 3.55 -9.22 10.22
N ILE A 127 3.41 -8.59 9.03
CA ILE A 127 2.25 -7.77 8.71
C ILE A 127 1.03 -8.69 8.71
N LYS A 128 -0.07 -8.24 9.33
CA LYS A 128 -1.35 -8.94 9.32
C LYS A 128 -2.24 -8.35 8.23
N TYR A 129 -3.19 -9.14 7.76
CA TYR A 129 -4.22 -8.65 6.84
C TYR A 129 -5.57 -9.33 7.09
N ILE A 130 -6.64 -8.62 6.72
CA ILE A 130 -8.01 -9.13 6.73
C ILE A 130 -8.76 -8.59 5.51
N GLN A 131 -9.69 -9.39 4.99
CA GLN A 131 -10.66 -8.88 4.01
C GLN A 131 -11.65 -7.98 4.73
N ALA A 132 -11.90 -6.79 4.18
CA ALA A 132 -12.83 -5.82 4.71
C ALA A 132 -13.99 -5.61 3.74
N ASP A 133 -15.19 -5.34 4.27
CA ASP A 133 -16.36 -5.01 3.47
C ASP A 133 -16.47 -3.49 3.22
N THR A 134 -15.79 -2.69 4.03
CA THR A 134 -15.81 -1.23 3.97
C THR A 134 -14.46 -0.64 4.38
N ILE A 135 -14.21 0.62 4.00
CA ILE A 135 -13.04 1.38 4.40
C ILE A 135 -13.40 2.14 5.68
N GLU A 136 -12.71 1.83 6.78
CA GLU A 136 -12.84 2.50 8.07
C GLU A 136 -12.00 3.79 8.10
N GLY A 137 -12.01 4.51 9.22
CA GLY A 137 -11.36 5.82 9.35
C GLY A 137 -12.36 6.97 9.48
N PHE A 138 -11.83 8.18 9.57
CA PHE A 138 -12.52 9.39 10.00
C PHE A 138 -13.12 10.19 8.84
N ASP A 139 -13.85 11.27 9.13
CA ASP A 139 -14.57 12.08 8.14
C ASP A 139 -13.64 12.59 7.02
N ILE A 140 -12.36 12.85 7.33
CA ILE A 140 -11.38 13.33 6.35
C ILE A 140 -11.16 12.38 5.17
N LYS A 141 -11.32 11.07 5.38
CA LYS A 141 -11.09 10.05 4.35
C LYS A 141 -12.05 10.22 3.16
N ASN A 142 -13.29 10.62 3.44
CA ASN A 142 -14.34 10.80 2.43
C ASN A 142 -13.98 11.91 1.43
N LYS A 143 -13.10 12.84 1.82
CA LYS A 143 -12.66 13.94 0.94
C LYS A 143 -11.80 13.46 -0.23
N ILE A 144 -11.12 12.32 -0.10
CA ILE A 144 -10.23 11.80 -1.14
C ILE A 144 -10.68 10.44 -1.68
N LEU A 145 -11.64 9.77 -1.03
CA LEU A 145 -12.12 8.47 -1.46
C LEU A 145 -12.71 8.49 -2.88
N ASP A 146 -13.49 9.53 -3.20
CA ASP A 146 -14.06 9.74 -4.55
C ASP A 146 -12.98 9.97 -5.62
N LEU A 147 -11.79 10.45 -5.23
CA LEU A 147 -10.64 10.64 -6.13
C LEU A 147 -9.83 9.35 -6.29
N ALA A 148 -9.78 8.54 -5.23
CA ALA A 148 -9.07 7.27 -5.22
C ALA A 148 -9.79 6.24 -6.10
N VAL A 149 -11.09 6.04 -5.84
CA VAL A 149 -11.91 4.97 -6.42
C VAL A 149 -12.72 5.49 -7.60
N ALA A 150 -12.16 5.36 -8.80
CA ALA A 150 -12.82 5.80 -10.04
C ALA A 150 -13.71 4.74 -10.70
N SER A 151 -13.57 3.47 -10.30
CA SER A 151 -14.32 2.34 -10.86
C SER A 151 -14.75 1.33 -9.80
N ARG A 152 -15.50 0.31 -10.21
CA ARG A 152 -16.12 -0.65 -9.28
C ARG A 152 -15.06 -1.36 -8.44
N ILE A 153 -15.25 -1.35 -7.12
CA ILE A 153 -14.42 -2.08 -6.17
C ILE A 153 -14.66 -3.58 -6.33
N LEU A 154 -13.57 -4.35 -6.42
CA LEU A 154 -13.56 -5.80 -6.47
C LEU A 154 -13.17 -6.40 -5.13
N SER A 155 -12.15 -5.83 -4.46
CA SER A 155 -11.70 -6.28 -3.14
C SER A 155 -11.14 -5.14 -2.30
N ILE A 156 -11.29 -5.26 -0.97
CA ILE A 156 -10.69 -4.36 0.02
C ILE A 156 -9.98 -5.23 1.04
N ILE A 157 -8.70 -4.95 1.25
CA ILE A 157 -7.85 -5.70 2.17
C ILE A 157 -7.25 -4.69 3.14
N ARG A 158 -7.58 -4.82 4.43
CA ARG A 158 -6.92 -4.07 5.49
C ARG A 158 -5.63 -4.79 5.85
N TYR A 159 -4.53 -4.07 5.97
CA TYR A 159 -3.23 -4.62 6.37
C TYR A 159 -2.56 -3.80 7.48
N GLY A 160 -1.40 -4.24 7.98
CA GLY A 160 -0.63 -3.53 9.02
C GLY A 160 -0.96 -4.02 10.43
N ASP A 161 -0.87 -3.12 11.42
CA ASP A 161 -1.42 -3.38 12.75
C ASP A 161 -2.95 -3.27 12.70
N ILE A 162 -3.61 -4.41 12.48
CA ILE A 162 -5.08 -4.50 12.41
C ILE A 162 -5.78 -4.07 13.72
N HIS A 163 -5.05 -3.85 14.82
CA HIS A 163 -5.58 -3.33 16.08
C HIS A 163 -5.30 -1.84 16.30
N ALA A 164 -4.55 -1.20 15.41
CA ALA A 164 -4.38 0.25 15.44
C ALA A 164 -5.75 0.92 15.28
N TRP A 165 -6.09 1.78 16.24
CA TRP A 165 -7.34 2.54 16.25
C TRP A 165 -7.17 3.91 15.60
N ASN A 166 -5.94 4.40 15.52
CA ASN A 166 -5.58 5.72 15.02
C ASN A 166 -4.94 5.69 13.62
N ALA A 167 -4.75 4.52 13.02
CA ALA A 167 -4.22 4.37 11.67
C ALA A 167 -4.86 3.15 10.98
N PHE A 168 -5.17 3.30 9.69
CA PHE A 168 -5.82 2.29 8.87
C PHE A 168 -5.22 2.28 7.48
N ASP A 169 -4.67 1.13 7.08
CA ASP A 169 -4.06 0.94 5.77
C ASP A 169 -4.81 -0.11 4.97
N TYR A 170 -5.07 0.20 3.71
CA TYR A 170 -5.85 -0.62 2.80
C TYR A 170 -5.17 -0.80 1.46
N LEU A 171 -5.24 -2.03 0.94
CA LEU A 171 -5.09 -2.33 -0.47
C LEU A 171 -6.49 -2.47 -1.06
N ILE A 172 -6.85 -1.58 -1.98
CA ILE A 172 -8.13 -1.60 -2.68
C ILE A 172 -7.86 -1.99 -4.13
N GLU A 173 -8.62 -2.97 -4.60
CA GLU A 173 -8.61 -3.38 -6.00
C GLU A 173 -9.91 -2.94 -6.65
N THR A 174 -9.81 -2.19 -7.75
CA THR A 174 -10.96 -1.84 -8.60
C THR A 174 -10.88 -2.58 -9.93
N GLU A 175 -11.81 -2.32 -10.85
CA GLU A 175 -11.73 -2.86 -12.21
C GLU A 175 -10.47 -2.39 -12.95
N ASP A 176 -10.03 -1.16 -12.69
CA ASP A 176 -8.98 -0.50 -13.48
C ASP A 176 -7.69 -0.26 -12.71
N ASP A 177 -7.73 -0.18 -11.38
CA ASP A 177 -6.61 0.26 -10.55
C ASP A 177 -6.33 -0.69 -9.38
N TYR A 178 -5.07 -0.67 -8.93
CA TYR A 178 -4.69 -1.02 -7.57
C TYR A 178 -4.41 0.26 -6.78
N ILE A 179 -4.87 0.33 -5.55
CA ILE A 179 -4.80 1.53 -4.72
C ILE A 179 -4.26 1.17 -3.34
N LEU A 180 -3.22 1.86 -2.88
CA LEU A 180 -2.89 1.93 -1.45
C LEU A 180 -3.60 3.15 -0.88
N PHE A 181 -4.36 2.94 0.17
CA PHE A 181 -5.15 3.97 0.83
C PHE A 181 -4.88 3.93 2.33
N GLU A 182 -4.60 5.10 2.89
CA GLU A 182 -4.20 5.26 4.29
C GLU A 182 -5.03 6.36 4.92
N SER A 183 -5.42 6.15 6.18
CA SER A 183 -6.05 7.18 6.99
C SER A 183 -5.60 7.08 8.44
N TRP A 184 -5.32 8.21 9.07
CA TRP A 184 -4.78 8.25 10.43
C TRP A 184 -5.26 9.47 11.23
N THR A 185 -5.00 9.44 12.53
CA THR A 185 -5.08 10.56 13.48
C THR A 185 -3.87 10.50 14.41
N THR A 186 -3.37 11.66 14.84
CA THR A 186 -2.24 11.74 15.78
C THR A 186 -2.68 11.70 17.26
N ALA A 187 -4.00 11.64 17.52
CA ALA A 187 -4.59 11.66 18.87
C ALA A 187 -4.47 10.32 19.61
#